data_AF-A0A7Y8RVV8-F1
#
_entry.id   AF-A0A7Y8RVV8-F1
#
_cell.length_a   1.000
_cell.length_b   1.000
_cell.length_c   1.000
_cell.angle_alpha   90.00
_cell.angle_beta   90.00
_cell.angle_gamma   90.00
#
_symmetry.space_group_name_H-M   'P 1'
#
loop_
_entity.id
_entity.type
_entity.pdbx_description
1 polymer ?
#
loop_
_entity_poly.entity_id
_entity_poly.type
_entity_poly.pdbx_seq_one_letter_code
_entity_poly.pdbx_strand_id
1 'polypeptide(L)'
;MNIRDKVKLALYTEKLMDAVSHKQPAKTNRSETQAAAKKDTLTISKQAEQAQKNGPSLKSQMNGVQFEIYHLYVNRQRLNSRIEKALRENGITLAENESMQIHVDGKNHITVEGTFDDQKRAQIEKALNGVEQLGARLLSHSDYVGEQNGKPIDKVAYEKWHVNEFLKTMAGLTLADVSLNEAGDIIGGNEKLEQVIQAAADPKSDLEKSFGNMLVKLKNVLKKGPDTIADRSASFGYSGGTLIDLNVSKGFSTGQIDEWLDDPFLRNAIQNV
;
A
#
# COMPACT_ATOMS: atom_id res chain seq x y z
N MET A 1 21.16 0.36 -8.58
CA MET A 1 20.96 -0.67 -9.62
C MET A 1 19.47 -0.95 -9.74
N ASN A 2 18.88 -0.60 -10.88
CA ASN A 2 17.45 -0.69 -11.18
C ASN A 2 17.01 -2.16 -11.26
N ILE A 3 15.72 -2.44 -11.05
CA ILE A 3 15.12 -3.74 -11.40
C ILE A 3 15.42 -4.09 -12.86
N ARG A 4 15.44 -3.13 -13.80
CA ARG A 4 15.81 -3.39 -15.20
C ARG A 4 17.24 -3.94 -15.35
N ASP A 5 18.16 -3.50 -14.50
CA ASP A 5 19.54 -3.97 -14.49
C ASP A 5 19.63 -5.35 -13.84
N LYS A 6 18.91 -5.56 -12.72
CA LYS A 6 18.79 -6.87 -12.05
C LYS A 6 18.15 -7.94 -12.95
N VAL A 7 17.10 -7.58 -13.68
CA VAL A 7 16.39 -8.48 -14.63
C VAL A 7 17.26 -8.77 -15.85
N LYS A 8 17.95 -7.77 -16.42
CA LYS A 8 18.94 -8.03 -17.47
C LYS A 8 20.07 -8.94 -16.99
N LEU A 9 20.59 -8.72 -15.77
CA LEU A 9 21.65 -9.54 -15.20
C LEU A 9 21.18 -10.97 -14.95
N ALA A 10 20.02 -11.16 -14.31
CA ALA A 10 19.42 -12.47 -14.05
C ALA A 10 19.19 -13.26 -15.35
N LEU A 11 18.50 -12.66 -16.34
CA LEU A 11 18.25 -13.30 -17.64
C LEU A 11 19.53 -13.61 -18.43
N TYR A 12 20.63 -12.90 -18.18
CA TYR A 12 21.94 -13.20 -18.77
C TYR A 12 22.66 -14.33 -18.02
N THR A 13 22.52 -14.39 -16.69
CA THR A 13 23.04 -15.48 -15.85
C THR A 13 22.30 -16.80 -16.09
N GLU A 14 20.97 -16.80 -16.17
CA GLU A 14 20.16 -18.00 -16.44
C GLU A 14 20.53 -18.62 -17.80
N LYS A 15 20.64 -17.80 -18.85
CA LYS A 15 21.07 -18.27 -20.19
C LYS A 15 22.50 -18.83 -20.22
N LEU A 16 23.38 -18.40 -19.31
CA LEU A 16 24.71 -19.01 -19.14
C LEU A 16 24.65 -20.34 -18.37
N MET A 17 23.68 -20.54 -17.47
CA MET A 17 23.52 -21.75 -16.67
C MET A 17 22.76 -22.87 -17.42
N ASP A 18 21.78 -22.53 -18.26
CA ASP A 18 21.08 -23.49 -19.12
C ASP A 18 22.03 -24.16 -20.12
N ALA A 19 22.97 -23.39 -20.67
CA ALA A 19 24.00 -23.88 -21.59
C ALA A 19 24.97 -24.90 -20.95
N VAL A 20 25.03 -24.95 -19.61
CA VAL A 20 25.90 -25.86 -18.84
C VAL A 20 25.12 -27.09 -18.35
N SER A 21 23.80 -26.97 -18.12
CA SER A 21 23.00 -27.96 -17.38
C SER A 21 22.55 -29.20 -18.18
N HIS A 22 22.81 -29.26 -19.49
CA HIS A 22 22.30 -30.32 -20.38
C HIS A 22 23.09 -31.66 -20.32
N LYS A 23 23.20 -32.31 -19.15
CA LYS A 23 23.73 -33.70 -19.02
C LYS A 23 23.03 -34.60 -17.97
N GLN A 24 22.06 -35.38 -18.48
CA GLN A 24 21.58 -36.71 -18.03
C GLN A 24 20.73 -36.88 -16.73
N PRO A 25 19.90 -37.96 -16.60
CA PRO A 25 18.69 -37.93 -15.75
C PRO A 25 18.28 -39.18 -14.90
N ALA A 26 17.43 -38.92 -13.88
CA ALA A 26 16.25 -39.69 -13.39
C ALA A 26 16.28 -41.16 -12.84
N LYS A 27 15.42 -41.43 -11.82
CA LYS A 27 14.56 -42.65 -11.56
C LYS A 27 13.81 -42.56 -10.19
N THR A 28 12.45 -42.65 -10.09
CA THR A 28 11.53 -43.81 -9.80
C THR A 28 11.78 -44.60 -8.49
N ASN A 29 10.85 -45.13 -7.67
CA ASN A 29 9.36 -45.34 -7.60
C ASN A 29 9.00 -45.90 -6.15
N ARG A 30 7.79 -46.27 -5.67
CA ARG A 30 6.35 -45.90 -5.83
C ARG A 30 5.46 -46.88 -4.97
N SER A 31 4.61 -46.41 -4.04
CA SER A 31 3.45 -47.14 -3.42
C SER A 31 2.60 -46.21 -2.49
N GLU A 32 1.33 -46.38 -2.05
CA GLU A 32 0.23 -47.40 -2.13
C GLU A 32 0.22 -48.48 -0.98
N THR A 33 -0.87 -48.84 -0.25
CA THR A 33 -2.35 -48.61 -0.36
C THR A 33 -3.15 -48.75 0.98
N GLN A 34 -4.29 -48.04 1.14
CA GLN A 34 -5.55 -48.28 1.94
C GLN A 34 -5.63 -48.84 3.40
N ALA A 35 -6.44 -48.17 4.26
CA ALA A 35 -7.34 -48.76 5.30
C ALA A 35 -8.45 -47.75 5.72
N ALA A 36 -9.57 -48.19 6.31
CA ALA A 36 -10.84 -47.43 6.33
C ALA A 36 -11.32 -46.80 7.66
N ALA A 37 -12.02 -45.65 7.51
CA ALA A 37 -13.19 -45.15 8.27
C ALA A 37 -13.07 -44.67 9.75
N LYS A 38 -13.86 -43.62 10.04
CA LYS A 38 -14.26 -43.09 11.36
C LYS A 38 -13.13 -42.75 12.37
N LYS A 39 -12.43 -41.64 12.15
CA LYS A 39 -11.92 -40.77 13.23
C LYS A 39 -12.22 -39.30 12.95
N ASP A 40 -12.35 -38.54 14.04
CA ASP A 40 -13.10 -37.29 14.14
C ASP A 40 -12.65 -36.14 13.23
N THR A 41 -13.63 -35.29 12.88
CA THR A 41 -13.49 -34.04 12.11
C THR A 41 -12.45 -33.06 12.67
N LEU A 42 -12.16 -33.12 13.97
CA LEU A 42 -11.05 -32.39 14.61
C LEU A 42 -9.68 -32.68 13.98
N THR A 43 -9.49 -33.87 13.41
CA THR A 43 -8.25 -34.25 12.70
C THR A 43 -8.13 -33.51 11.37
N ILE A 44 -9.26 -33.30 10.67
CA ILE A 44 -9.31 -32.59 9.38
C ILE A 44 -8.94 -31.12 9.58
N SER A 45 -9.42 -30.46 10.64
CA SER A 45 -9.03 -29.09 10.97
C SER A 45 -7.52 -28.97 11.20
N LYS A 46 -6.90 -29.89 11.97
CA LYS A 46 -5.45 -29.87 12.20
C LYS A 46 -4.64 -30.24 10.96
N GLN A 47 -5.12 -31.14 10.11
CA GLN A 47 -4.47 -31.44 8.83
C GLN A 47 -4.64 -30.31 7.80
N ALA A 48 -5.73 -29.54 7.84
CA ALA A 48 -5.89 -28.32 7.04
C ALA A 48 -4.97 -27.20 7.52
N GLU A 49 -4.87 -26.97 8.83
CA GLU A 49 -3.87 -26.06 9.41
C GLU A 49 -2.43 -26.48 9.08
N GLN A 50 -2.12 -27.78 9.15
CA GLN A 50 -0.80 -28.31 8.79
C GLN A 50 -0.55 -28.28 7.27
N ALA A 51 -1.57 -28.43 6.42
CA ALA A 51 -1.42 -28.24 4.98
C ALA A 51 -1.14 -26.77 4.64
N GLN A 52 -1.80 -25.82 5.32
CA GLN A 52 -1.49 -24.39 5.22
C GLN A 52 -0.12 -24.00 5.79
N LYS A 53 0.46 -24.80 6.70
CA LYS A 53 1.79 -24.56 7.30
C LYS A 53 2.94 -25.31 6.58
N ASN A 54 2.66 -26.44 5.93
CA ASN A 54 3.68 -27.35 5.37
C ASN A 54 3.66 -27.44 3.83
N GLY A 55 2.60 -26.98 3.16
CA GLY A 55 2.66 -26.66 1.74
C GLY A 55 3.28 -25.28 1.56
N PRO A 56 4.29 -25.09 0.69
CA PRO A 56 4.71 -23.75 0.29
C PRO A 56 3.51 -23.04 -0.34
N SER A 57 3.00 -22.00 0.32
CA SER A 57 2.03 -21.10 -0.33
C SER A 57 2.64 -20.56 -1.63
N LEU A 58 1.83 -20.30 -2.66
CA LEU A 58 2.34 -19.70 -3.91
C LEU A 58 3.13 -18.41 -3.63
N LYS A 59 2.73 -17.64 -2.61
CA LYS A 59 3.41 -16.41 -2.16
C LYS A 59 4.82 -16.66 -1.61
N SER A 60 5.06 -17.81 -0.96
CA SER A 60 6.39 -18.24 -0.49
C SER A 60 7.27 -18.91 -1.56
N GLN A 61 6.73 -19.11 -2.77
CA GLN A 61 7.51 -19.59 -3.94
C GLN A 61 7.85 -18.45 -4.92
N MET A 62 7.25 -17.26 -4.75
CA MET A 62 7.57 -16.08 -5.55
C MET A 62 9.02 -15.66 -5.34
N ASN A 63 9.73 -15.36 -6.43
CA ASN A 63 10.95 -14.59 -6.35
C ASN A 63 10.65 -13.13 -5.92
N GLY A 64 11.67 -12.39 -5.49
CA GLY A 64 11.50 -11.03 -4.98
C GLY A 64 10.86 -10.04 -5.97
N VAL A 65 10.95 -10.25 -7.29
CA VAL A 65 10.29 -9.39 -8.29
C VAL A 65 8.81 -9.77 -8.44
N GLN A 66 8.52 -11.08 -8.49
CA GLN A 66 7.14 -11.60 -8.51
C GLN A 66 6.34 -11.16 -7.28
N PHE A 67 6.95 -11.19 -6.09
CA PHE A 67 6.31 -10.76 -4.85
C PHE A 67 5.90 -9.28 -4.88
N GLU A 68 6.77 -8.40 -5.35
CA GLU A 68 6.49 -6.95 -5.45
C GLU A 68 5.37 -6.64 -6.47
N ILE A 69 5.36 -7.33 -7.62
CA ILE A 69 4.29 -7.21 -8.64
C ILE A 69 2.96 -7.72 -8.10
N TYR A 70 2.94 -8.88 -7.42
CA TYR A 70 1.75 -9.40 -6.76
C TYR A 70 1.24 -8.46 -5.67
N HIS A 71 2.15 -7.85 -4.88
CA HIS A 71 1.79 -6.89 -3.84
C HIS A 71 1.21 -5.59 -4.42
N LEU A 72 1.79 -5.05 -5.49
CA LEU A 72 1.22 -3.93 -6.26
C LEU A 72 -0.21 -4.25 -6.73
N TYR A 73 -0.42 -5.43 -7.35
CA TYR A 73 -1.73 -5.87 -7.82
C TYR A 73 -2.75 -5.96 -6.68
N VAL A 74 -2.42 -6.65 -5.58
CA VAL A 74 -3.34 -6.81 -4.45
C VAL A 74 -3.65 -5.47 -3.76
N ASN A 75 -2.68 -4.54 -3.67
CA ASN A 75 -2.94 -3.20 -3.14
C ASN A 75 -3.94 -2.44 -4.04
N ARG A 76 -3.69 -2.43 -5.36
CA ARG A 76 -4.54 -1.77 -6.36
C ARG A 76 -5.95 -2.35 -6.39
N GLN A 77 -6.13 -3.67 -6.32
CA GLN A 77 -7.48 -4.26 -6.25
C GLN A 77 -8.24 -3.88 -4.97
N ARG A 78 -7.54 -3.75 -3.83
CA ARG A 78 -8.14 -3.24 -2.58
C ARG A 78 -8.52 -1.76 -2.67
N LEU A 79 -7.81 -0.97 -3.47
CA LEU A 79 -8.15 0.43 -3.76
C LEU A 79 -9.35 0.54 -4.71
N ASN A 80 -9.32 -0.18 -5.84
CA ASN A 80 -10.46 -0.29 -6.79
C ASN A 80 -11.75 -0.66 -6.03
N SER A 81 -11.73 -1.77 -5.30
CA SER A 81 -12.90 -2.27 -4.57
C SER A 81 -13.45 -1.27 -3.52
N ARG A 82 -12.57 -0.46 -2.90
CA ARG A 82 -12.98 0.63 -2.00
C ARG A 82 -13.65 1.79 -2.75
N ILE A 83 -13.10 2.19 -3.90
CA ILE A 83 -13.65 3.26 -4.76
C ILE A 83 -15.00 2.82 -5.33
N GLU A 84 -15.07 1.65 -5.97
CA GLU A 84 -16.31 1.07 -6.51
C GLU A 84 -17.40 0.92 -5.44
N LYS A 85 -17.04 0.43 -4.25
CA LYS A 85 -17.96 0.29 -3.13
C LYS A 85 -18.52 1.66 -2.72
N ALA A 86 -17.67 2.66 -2.55
CA ALA A 86 -18.07 4.00 -2.14
C ALA A 86 -19.00 4.68 -3.15
N LEU A 87 -18.67 4.60 -4.44
CA LEU A 87 -19.51 5.10 -5.53
C LEU A 87 -20.89 4.42 -5.51
N ARG A 88 -20.90 3.08 -5.51
CA ARG A 88 -22.14 2.27 -5.52
C ARG A 88 -23.02 2.51 -4.28
N GLU A 89 -22.44 2.60 -3.09
CA GLU A 89 -23.18 2.84 -1.84
C GLU A 89 -23.76 4.25 -1.74
N ASN A 90 -23.23 5.21 -2.53
CA ASN A 90 -23.80 6.55 -2.69
C ASN A 90 -24.71 6.68 -3.94
N GLY A 91 -25.01 5.57 -4.63
CA GLY A 91 -25.85 5.55 -5.84
C GLY A 91 -25.18 6.14 -7.09
N ILE A 92 -23.85 6.29 -7.09
CA ILE A 92 -23.09 6.92 -8.16
C ILE A 92 -22.62 5.85 -9.15
N THR A 93 -23.03 6.01 -10.41
CA THR A 93 -22.56 5.21 -11.55
C THR A 93 -21.71 6.07 -12.47
N LEU A 94 -20.57 5.53 -12.91
CA LEU A 94 -19.83 6.06 -14.06
C LEU A 94 -20.26 5.32 -15.32
N ALA A 95 -20.51 6.04 -16.40
CA ALA A 95 -20.72 5.48 -17.73
C ALA A 95 -19.40 4.88 -18.29
N GLU A 96 -19.51 4.01 -19.29
CA GLU A 96 -18.36 3.31 -19.90
C GLU A 96 -17.30 4.25 -20.50
N ASN A 97 -17.72 5.45 -20.92
CA ASN A 97 -16.86 6.52 -21.44
C ASN A 97 -16.54 7.61 -20.42
N GLU A 98 -17.06 7.55 -19.19
CA GLU A 98 -16.67 8.47 -18.13
C GLU A 98 -15.39 7.99 -17.44
N SER A 99 -14.41 8.89 -17.39
CA SER A 99 -13.21 8.72 -16.58
C SER A 99 -13.03 9.94 -15.69
N MET A 100 -12.35 9.74 -14.57
CA MET A 100 -11.96 10.81 -13.66
C MET A 100 -10.47 10.77 -13.35
N GLN A 101 -9.90 11.93 -13.05
CA GLN A 101 -8.66 12.00 -12.29
C GLN A 101 -9.01 12.15 -10.81
N ILE A 102 -8.39 11.34 -9.96
CA ILE A 102 -8.50 11.40 -8.50
C ILE A 102 -7.24 12.08 -7.98
N HIS A 103 -7.39 13.23 -7.34
CA HIS A 103 -6.29 13.97 -6.72
C HIS A 103 -6.37 13.80 -5.20
N VAL A 104 -5.21 13.69 -4.54
CA VAL A 104 -5.13 13.53 -3.07
C VAL A 104 -4.13 14.51 -2.50
N ASP A 105 -4.52 15.26 -1.47
CA ASP A 105 -3.69 16.27 -0.79
C ASP A 105 -2.96 15.74 0.46
N GLY A 106 -2.12 16.59 1.06
CA GLY A 106 -1.34 16.26 2.26
C GLY A 106 -2.16 16.09 3.55
N LYS A 107 -3.46 16.36 3.51
CA LYS A 107 -4.42 16.16 4.60
C LYS A 107 -5.27 14.90 4.39
N ASN A 108 -4.96 14.13 3.35
CA ASN A 108 -5.68 12.95 2.86
C ASN A 108 -7.07 13.27 2.27
N HIS A 109 -7.35 14.53 1.93
CA HIS A 109 -8.56 14.94 1.24
C HIS A 109 -8.48 14.56 -0.25
N ILE A 110 -9.61 14.14 -0.80
CA ILE A 110 -9.75 13.69 -2.19
C ILE A 110 -10.61 14.69 -2.97
N THR A 111 -10.11 15.17 -4.10
CA THR A 111 -10.89 15.89 -5.13
C THR A 111 -10.86 15.13 -6.45
N VAL A 112 -11.82 15.37 -7.35
CA VAL A 112 -11.86 14.70 -8.67
C VAL A 112 -12.14 15.65 -9.83
N GLU A 113 -11.44 15.44 -10.94
CA GLU A 113 -11.70 16.08 -12.22
C GLU A 113 -12.26 15.06 -13.22
N GLY A 114 -13.11 15.46 -14.17
CA GLY A 114 -13.72 14.53 -15.13
C GLY A 114 -14.73 15.21 -16.05
N THR A 115 -15.39 14.42 -16.90
CA THR A 115 -16.35 14.91 -17.92
C THR A 115 -17.78 15.13 -17.41
N PHE A 116 -18.01 15.00 -16.10
CA PHE A 116 -19.30 15.16 -15.43
C PHE A 116 -19.47 16.55 -14.79
N ASP A 117 -20.73 16.89 -14.52
CA ASP A 117 -21.13 18.15 -13.88
C ASP A 117 -20.65 18.29 -12.42
N ASP A 118 -20.74 19.51 -11.91
CA ASP A 118 -20.28 19.87 -10.56
C ASP A 118 -21.08 19.18 -9.44
N GLN A 119 -22.35 18.83 -9.67
CA GLN A 119 -23.16 18.11 -8.68
C GLN A 119 -22.67 16.66 -8.55
N LYS A 120 -22.43 15.98 -9.68
CA LYS A 120 -21.86 14.63 -9.70
C LYS A 120 -20.42 14.61 -9.19
N ARG A 121 -19.61 15.64 -9.47
CA ARG A 121 -18.28 15.83 -8.85
C ARG A 121 -18.38 15.88 -7.33
N ALA A 122 -19.18 16.78 -6.78
CA ALA A 122 -19.35 16.92 -5.34
C ALA A 122 -19.91 15.65 -4.66
N GLN A 123 -20.77 14.89 -5.36
CA GLN A 123 -21.23 13.57 -4.89
C GLN A 123 -20.08 12.55 -4.83
N ILE A 124 -19.24 12.47 -5.88
CA ILE A 124 -18.08 11.58 -5.91
C ILE A 124 -17.09 11.96 -4.80
N GLU A 125 -16.73 13.23 -4.67
CA GLU A 125 -15.79 13.71 -3.66
C GLU A 125 -16.31 13.40 -2.24
N LYS A 126 -17.59 13.65 -1.97
CA LYS A 126 -18.23 13.28 -0.70
C LYS A 126 -18.17 11.76 -0.45
N ALA A 127 -18.44 10.94 -1.47
CA ALA A 127 -18.41 9.48 -1.35
C ALA A 127 -16.98 8.97 -1.05
N LEU A 128 -15.96 9.47 -1.75
CA LEU A 128 -14.57 9.03 -1.58
C LEU A 128 -13.96 9.53 -0.26
N ASN A 129 -14.22 10.76 0.15
CA ASN A 129 -13.80 11.28 1.47
C ASN A 129 -14.53 10.60 2.64
N GLY A 130 -15.72 10.04 2.40
CA GLY A 130 -16.43 9.21 3.38
C GLY A 130 -15.77 7.85 3.65
N VAL A 131 -14.79 7.42 2.83
CA VAL A 131 -14.10 6.13 3.02
C VAL A 131 -12.92 6.27 3.97
N GLU A 132 -13.02 5.61 5.12
CA GLU A 132 -11.96 5.56 6.13
C GLU A 132 -10.58 5.23 5.52
N GLN A 133 -9.64 6.16 5.71
CA GLN A 133 -8.24 6.05 5.32
C GLN A 133 -8.00 5.84 3.81
N LEU A 134 -8.94 6.21 2.92
CA LEU A 134 -8.73 6.05 1.47
C LEU A 134 -7.61 6.96 0.93
N GLY A 135 -7.62 8.26 1.24
CA GLY A 135 -6.57 9.20 0.81
C GLY A 135 -5.18 8.78 1.30
N ALA A 136 -5.06 8.42 2.58
CA ALA A 136 -3.80 7.91 3.15
C ALA A 136 -3.26 6.65 2.46
N ARG A 137 -4.16 5.74 2.05
CA ARG A 137 -3.79 4.53 1.30
C ARG A 137 -3.40 4.84 -0.14
N LEU A 138 -4.08 5.78 -0.80
CA LEU A 138 -3.72 6.28 -2.12
C LEU A 138 -2.33 6.94 -2.12
N LEU A 139 -2.06 7.85 -1.17
CA LEU A 139 -0.71 8.44 -1.02
C LEU A 139 0.35 7.37 -0.75
N SER A 140 0.07 6.39 0.12
CA SER A 140 1.01 5.29 0.42
C SER A 140 1.25 4.35 -0.76
N HIS A 141 0.26 4.16 -1.64
CA HIS A 141 0.41 3.45 -2.90
C HIS A 141 1.24 4.26 -3.91
N SER A 142 1.04 5.58 -3.99
CA SER A 142 1.86 6.49 -4.81
C SER A 142 3.34 6.49 -4.39
N ASP A 143 3.63 6.53 -3.09
CA ASP A 143 4.99 6.42 -2.54
C ASP A 143 5.66 5.12 -3.03
N TYR A 144 5.01 3.98 -2.81
CA TYR A 144 5.51 2.65 -3.17
C TYR A 144 5.72 2.50 -4.68
N VAL A 145 4.75 2.91 -5.51
CA VAL A 145 4.91 2.97 -6.97
C VAL A 145 6.07 3.89 -7.36
N GLY A 146 6.23 5.04 -6.69
CA GLY A 146 7.36 5.95 -6.85
C GLY A 146 8.71 5.26 -6.65
N GLU A 147 8.89 4.53 -5.55
CA GLU A 147 10.13 3.80 -5.24
C GLU A 147 10.46 2.76 -6.31
N GLN A 148 9.46 2.00 -6.81
CA GLN A 148 9.67 1.06 -7.92
C GLN A 148 10.14 1.78 -9.20
N ASN A 149 9.68 3.01 -9.44
CA ASN A 149 10.13 3.86 -10.55
C ASN A 149 11.51 4.51 -10.32
N GLY A 150 12.12 4.33 -9.14
CA GLY A 150 13.36 5.02 -8.77
C GLY A 150 13.16 6.48 -8.35
N LYS A 151 11.93 6.89 -8.05
CA LYS A 151 11.60 8.16 -7.39
C LYS A 151 11.50 7.87 -5.87
N PRO A 152 12.56 8.06 -5.07
CA PRO A 152 12.50 7.77 -3.64
C PRO A 152 11.48 8.68 -2.92
N ILE A 153 10.90 8.19 -1.83
CA ILE A 153 9.95 8.97 -1.01
C ILE A 153 10.62 10.27 -0.51
N ASP A 154 9.96 11.41 -0.66
CA ASP A 154 10.34 12.63 0.04
C ASP A 154 10.12 12.43 1.54
N LYS A 155 11.21 12.18 2.24
CA LYS A 155 11.22 11.90 3.67
C LYS A 155 10.75 13.09 4.51
N VAL A 156 10.88 14.32 4.02
CA VAL A 156 10.50 15.54 4.75
C VAL A 156 9.00 15.79 4.62
N ALA A 157 8.46 15.69 3.41
CA ALA A 157 7.02 15.73 3.17
C ALA A 157 6.29 14.55 3.84
N TYR A 158 6.90 13.35 3.84
CA TYR A 158 6.41 12.19 4.59
C TYR A 158 6.44 12.40 6.11
N GLU A 159 7.50 12.99 6.65
CA GLU A 159 7.59 13.31 8.09
C GLU A 159 6.50 14.31 8.50
N LYS A 160 6.28 15.39 7.74
CA LYS A 160 5.19 16.36 7.93
C LYS A 160 3.80 15.69 7.96
N TRP A 161 3.51 14.87 6.94
CA TRP A 161 2.25 14.13 6.85
C TRP A 161 2.05 13.18 8.06
N HIS A 162 3.09 12.42 8.42
CA HIS A 162 3.01 11.42 9.48
C HIS A 162 2.80 12.07 10.87
N VAL A 163 3.46 13.20 11.17
CA VAL A 163 3.23 13.89 12.45
C VAL A 163 1.84 14.56 12.51
N ASN A 164 1.30 15.01 11.38
CA ASN A 164 -0.04 15.58 11.33
C ASN A 164 -1.13 14.50 11.54
N GLU A 165 -1.03 13.34 10.89
CA GLU A 165 -1.96 12.23 11.16
C GLU A 165 -1.79 11.65 12.58
N PHE A 166 -0.58 11.71 13.17
CA PHE A 166 -0.36 11.36 14.59
C PHE A 166 -1.09 12.33 15.54
N LEU A 167 -0.93 13.65 15.36
CA LEU A 167 -1.66 14.68 16.13
C LEU A 167 -3.18 14.51 16.02
N LYS A 168 -3.67 14.26 14.81
CA LYS A 168 -5.08 14.06 14.50
C LYS A 168 -5.64 12.79 15.14
N THR A 169 -4.90 11.68 15.07
CA THR A 169 -5.32 10.38 15.63
C THR A 169 -5.29 10.38 17.16
N MET A 170 -4.22 10.91 17.76
CA MET A 170 -4.01 10.84 19.21
C MET A 170 -4.75 11.93 19.98
N ALA A 171 -4.79 13.15 19.45
CA ALA A 171 -5.29 14.32 20.17
C ALA A 171 -6.45 15.05 19.47
N GLY A 172 -6.76 14.73 18.20
CA GLY A 172 -7.71 15.48 17.37
C GLY A 172 -7.17 16.82 16.86
N LEU A 173 -5.84 16.96 16.80
CA LEU A 173 -5.13 18.20 16.50
C LEU A 173 -4.48 18.19 15.11
N THR A 174 -4.02 19.35 14.67
CA THR A 174 -3.22 19.56 13.45
C THR A 174 -1.89 20.25 13.78
N LEU A 175 -1.01 20.36 12.78
CA LEU A 175 0.23 21.14 12.90
C LEU A 175 0.03 22.64 13.16
N ALA A 176 -1.19 23.20 13.03
CA ALA A 176 -1.48 24.59 13.35
C ALA A 176 -1.81 24.83 14.84
N ASP A 177 -2.18 23.76 15.57
CA ASP A 177 -2.62 23.85 16.97
C ASP A 177 -1.44 23.78 17.97
N VAL A 178 -0.22 23.55 17.48
CA VAL A 178 0.99 23.32 18.27
C VAL A 178 2.19 24.08 17.72
N SER A 179 3.10 24.50 18.61
CA SER A 179 4.36 25.17 18.24
C SER A 179 5.48 24.79 19.21
N LEU A 180 6.66 25.42 19.08
CA LEU A 180 7.77 25.25 20.02
C LEU A 180 8.01 26.54 20.79
N ASN A 181 8.31 26.40 22.09
CA ASN A 181 8.83 27.50 22.90
C ASN A 181 10.35 27.70 22.67
N GLU A 182 10.95 28.69 23.33
CA GLU A 182 12.39 29.02 23.21
C GLU A 182 13.32 27.87 23.64
N ALA A 183 12.87 26.99 24.55
CA ALA A 183 13.60 25.79 24.96
C ALA A 183 13.50 24.63 23.95
N GLY A 184 12.65 24.76 22.92
CA GLY A 184 12.37 23.71 21.95
C GLY A 184 11.39 22.64 22.44
N ASP A 185 10.56 22.97 23.43
CA ASP A 185 9.46 22.11 23.90
C ASP A 185 8.13 22.46 23.25
N ILE A 186 7.30 21.43 23.06
CA ILE A 186 6.00 21.54 22.39
C ILE A 186 5.02 22.26 23.30
N ILE A 187 4.38 23.30 22.76
CA ILE A 187 3.35 24.10 23.42
C ILE A 187 2.09 24.18 22.53
N GLY A 188 0.95 24.51 23.14
CA GLY A 188 -0.36 24.45 22.49
C GLY A 188 -1.00 23.06 22.61
N GLY A 189 -1.97 22.77 21.75
CA GLY A 189 -2.71 21.51 21.74
C GLY A 189 -3.76 21.38 22.86
N ASN A 190 -3.85 20.21 23.48
CA ASN A 190 -4.85 19.87 24.49
C ASN A 190 -4.38 18.74 25.42
N GLU A 191 -5.19 18.43 26.44
CA GLU A 191 -4.92 17.40 27.46
C GLU A 191 -4.51 16.03 26.88
N LYS A 192 -5.05 15.61 25.72
CA LYS A 192 -4.67 14.34 25.09
C LYS A 192 -3.23 14.36 24.59
N LEU A 193 -2.77 15.49 24.07
CA LEU A 193 -1.37 15.67 23.69
C LEU A 193 -0.46 15.72 24.92
N GLU A 194 -0.91 16.35 26.01
CA GLU A 194 -0.18 16.34 27.29
C GLU A 194 -0.03 14.92 27.85
N GLN A 195 -1.10 14.12 27.84
CA GLN A 195 -1.07 12.71 28.23
C GLN A 195 -0.09 11.90 27.35
N VAL A 196 -0.06 12.15 26.04
CA VAL A 196 0.89 11.53 25.10
C VAL A 196 2.34 11.92 25.38
N ILE A 197 2.59 13.19 25.74
CA ILE A 197 3.93 13.68 26.12
C ILE A 197 4.38 13.07 27.45
N GLN A 198 3.50 12.99 28.45
CA GLN A 198 3.77 12.36 29.75
C GLN A 198 4.07 10.86 29.59
N ALA A 199 3.27 10.14 28.79
CA ALA A 199 3.48 8.71 28.55
C ALA A 199 4.75 8.43 27.73
N ALA A 200 5.17 9.36 26.85
CA ALA A 200 6.45 9.25 26.15
C ALA A 200 7.69 9.46 27.05
N ALA A 201 7.53 10.10 28.22
CA ALA A 201 8.63 10.38 29.16
C ALA A 201 8.94 9.18 30.09
N ASP A 202 7.92 8.39 30.45
CA ASP A 202 8.04 7.15 31.24
C ASP A 202 7.22 6.00 30.59
N PRO A 203 7.67 5.48 29.43
CA PRO A 203 6.88 4.62 28.55
C PRO A 203 6.82 3.16 29.04
N LYS A 204 5.63 2.72 29.43
CA LYS A 204 5.33 1.37 29.92
C LYS A 204 4.96 0.37 28.83
N SER A 205 4.71 0.82 27.60
CA SER A 205 4.40 -0.02 26.45
C SER A 205 5.20 0.36 25.20
N ASP A 206 5.27 -0.53 24.21
CA ASP A 206 5.91 -0.23 22.92
C ASP A 206 5.14 0.84 22.12
N LEU A 207 3.84 0.99 22.37
CA LEU A 207 3.03 2.10 21.85
C LEU A 207 3.54 3.45 22.41
N GLU A 208 3.79 3.53 23.71
CA GLU A 208 4.29 4.76 24.36
C GLU A 208 5.73 5.07 23.93
N LYS A 209 6.58 4.05 23.71
CA LYS A 209 7.90 4.23 23.07
C LYS A 209 7.78 4.79 21.64
N SER A 210 6.71 4.45 20.92
CA SER A 210 6.45 5.02 19.58
C SER A 210 6.07 6.50 19.66
N PHE A 211 5.40 6.95 20.74
CA PHE A 211 5.07 8.36 20.94
C PHE A 211 6.33 9.22 21.04
N GLY A 212 7.35 8.79 21.79
CA GLY A 212 8.64 9.50 21.86
C GLY A 212 9.27 9.72 20.48
N ASN A 213 9.25 8.68 19.62
CA ASN A 213 9.74 8.79 18.24
C ASN A 213 8.89 9.75 17.38
N MET A 214 7.59 9.83 17.60
CA MET A 214 6.71 10.77 16.87
C MET A 214 6.82 12.21 17.38
N LEU A 215 7.04 12.41 18.68
CA LEU A 215 7.29 13.72 19.27
C LEU A 215 8.64 14.31 18.81
N VAL A 216 9.67 13.49 18.64
CA VAL A 216 10.96 13.92 18.02
C VAL A 216 10.74 14.41 16.58
N LYS A 217 9.98 13.67 15.77
CA LYS A 217 9.61 14.11 14.41
C LYS A 217 8.76 15.38 14.41
N LEU A 218 7.83 15.51 15.36
CA LEU A 218 7.01 16.72 15.50
C LEU A 218 7.90 17.94 15.83
N LYS A 219 8.85 17.80 16.77
CA LYS A 219 9.86 18.84 17.04
C LYS A 219 10.69 19.16 15.78
N ASN A 220 11.09 18.17 14.96
CA ASN A 220 11.81 18.41 13.70
C ASN A 220 10.98 19.21 12.67
N VAL A 221 9.70 18.89 12.52
CA VAL A 221 8.78 19.56 11.58
C VAL A 221 8.48 20.98 12.03
N LEU A 222 8.16 21.18 13.32
CA LEU A 222 7.90 22.51 13.88
C LEU A 222 9.16 23.39 13.83
N LYS A 223 10.35 22.85 14.11
CA LYS A 223 11.63 23.59 14.04
C LYS A 223 11.99 24.08 12.62
N LYS A 224 11.45 23.46 11.57
CA LYS A 224 11.59 23.91 10.18
C LYS A 224 10.52 24.95 9.78
N GLY A 225 9.47 25.10 10.58
CA GLY A 225 8.22 25.74 10.17
C GLY A 225 7.42 24.81 9.24
N PRO A 226 6.21 24.34 9.62
CA PRO A 226 5.42 23.43 8.79
C PRO A 226 5.17 23.92 7.37
N ASP A 227 5.01 25.23 7.19
CA ASP A 227 4.69 25.86 5.90
C ASP A 227 5.91 25.96 4.94
N THR A 228 7.13 25.73 5.44
CA THR A 228 8.33 25.64 4.58
C THR A 228 8.49 24.26 3.95
N ILE A 229 7.76 23.26 4.45
CA ILE A 229 7.79 21.88 3.98
C ILE A 229 6.59 21.66 3.04
N ALA A 230 6.89 21.26 1.81
CA ALA A 230 5.87 20.87 0.84
C ALA A 230 4.99 19.71 1.36
N ASP A 231 3.69 19.78 1.08
CA ASP A 231 2.77 18.69 1.39
C ASP A 231 2.92 17.53 0.40
N ARG A 232 2.70 16.30 0.88
CA ARG A 232 2.56 15.13 -0.01
C ARG A 232 1.29 15.30 -0.85
N SER A 233 1.34 14.85 -2.09
CA SER A 233 0.17 14.74 -2.95
C SER A 233 0.33 13.59 -3.94
N ALA A 234 -0.78 13.13 -4.51
CA ALA A 234 -0.80 12.13 -5.57
C ALA A 234 -1.93 12.41 -6.57
N SER A 235 -1.86 11.81 -7.75
CA SER A 235 -2.93 11.88 -8.75
C SER A 235 -3.00 10.60 -9.57
N PHE A 236 -4.21 10.10 -9.80
CA PHE A 236 -4.49 8.82 -10.44
C PHE A 236 -5.57 9.00 -11.50
N GLY A 237 -5.51 8.24 -12.59
CA GLY A 237 -6.70 8.06 -13.44
C GLY A 237 -7.65 7.04 -12.81
N TYR A 238 -8.92 7.09 -13.16
CA TYR A 238 -9.90 6.05 -12.85
C TYR A 238 -10.91 5.95 -13.99
N SER A 239 -11.04 4.77 -14.57
CA SER A 239 -11.92 4.48 -15.70
C SER A 239 -12.31 2.99 -15.65
N GLY A 240 -13.55 2.63 -16.01
CA GLY A 240 -13.98 1.22 -16.05
C GLY A 240 -13.68 0.42 -14.76
N GLY A 241 -14.07 0.94 -13.60
CA GLY A 241 -13.81 0.32 -12.28
C GLY A 241 -12.34 0.38 -11.80
N THR A 242 -11.45 0.93 -12.62
CA THR A 242 -10.02 0.60 -12.58
C THR A 242 -9.16 1.84 -12.31
N LEU A 243 -8.44 1.85 -11.17
CA LEU A 243 -7.44 2.87 -10.82
C LEU A 243 -6.20 2.74 -11.72
N ILE A 244 -5.68 3.87 -12.20
CA ILE A 244 -4.60 3.99 -13.18
C ILE A 244 -3.48 4.85 -12.59
N ASP A 245 -2.26 4.32 -12.54
CA ASP A 245 -1.08 5.05 -12.06
C ASP A 245 -0.58 6.01 -13.16
N LEU A 246 -0.48 7.31 -12.86
CA LEU A 246 -0.11 8.34 -13.83
C LEU A 246 1.40 8.65 -13.81
N ASN A 247 1.96 9.02 -14.97
CA ASN A 247 3.33 9.55 -15.11
C ASN A 247 4.44 8.65 -14.53
N VAL A 248 4.26 7.33 -14.70
CA VAL A 248 5.17 6.27 -14.24
C VAL A 248 5.55 5.32 -15.36
N SER A 249 6.81 4.86 -15.35
CA SER A 249 7.31 3.79 -16.22
C SER A 249 6.90 2.40 -15.73
N LYS A 250 6.59 2.29 -14.44
CA LYS A 250 6.13 1.09 -13.75
C LYS A 250 4.91 1.41 -12.93
N GLY A 251 3.74 0.97 -13.38
CA GLY A 251 2.48 1.07 -12.66
C GLY A 251 1.39 0.50 -13.54
N PHE A 252 0.15 0.59 -13.09
CA PHE A 252 -0.98 0.15 -13.89
C PHE A 252 -1.47 1.24 -14.84
N SER A 253 -0.74 1.44 -15.94
CA SER A 253 -1.28 2.15 -17.11
C SER A 253 -2.17 1.21 -17.96
N THR A 254 -2.88 1.77 -18.95
CA THR A 254 -3.90 1.09 -19.75
C THR A 254 -3.40 -0.05 -20.67
N GLY A 255 -2.09 -0.33 -20.71
CA GLY A 255 -1.54 -1.51 -21.39
C GLY A 255 -0.58 -2.36 -20.55
N GLN A 256 -0.18 -1.92 -19.34
CA GLN A 256 0.87 -2.59 -18.57
C GLN A 256 0.38 -3.74 -17.69
N ILE A 257 -0.94 -3.90 -17.51
CA ILE A 257 -1.51 -5.03 -16.77
C ILE A 257 -1.11 -6.35 -17.45
N ASP A 258 -1.37 -6.48 -18.75
CA ASP A 258 -1.26 -7.76 -19.44
C ASP A 258 0.21 -8.17 -19.67
N GLU A 259 1.12 -7.20 -19.90
CA GLU A 259 2.56 -7.45 -19.95
C GLU A 259 3.12 -7.95 -18.60
N TRP A 260 2.65 -7.36 -17.49
CA TRP A 260 3.14 -7.71 -16.14
C TRP A 260 2.53 -8.99 -15.60
N LEU A 261 1.32 -9.31 -16.06
CA LEU A 261 0.63 -10.55 -15.77
C LEU A 261 0.87 -11.60 -16.86
N ASP A 262 1.90 -11.48 -17.70
CA ASP A 262 2.34 -12.55 -18.63
C ASP A 262 3.28 -13.57 -17.98
N ASP A 263 3.62 -13.40 -16.69
CA ASP A 263 4.23 -14.44 -15.87
C ASP A 263 3.18 -15.51 -15.50
N PRO A 264 3.33 -16.79 -15.91
CA PRO A 264 2.35 -17.84 -15.64
C PRO A 264 2.17 -18.17 -14.15
N PHE A 265 3.20 -17.95 -13.32
CA PHE A 265 3.13 -18.11 -11.88
C PHE A 265 2.29 -16.99 -11.26
N LEU A 266 2.46 -15.74 -11.70
CA LEU A 266 1.62 -14.62 -11.27
C LEU A 266 0.16 -14.78 -11.71
N ARG A 267 -0.10 -15.25 -12.95
CA ARG A 267 -1.48 -15.58 -13.39
C ARG A 267 -2.15 -16.56 -12.43
N ASN A 268 -1.49 -17.68 -12.13
CA ASN A 268 -2.01 -18.70 -11.21
C ASN A 268 -2.18 -18.13 -9.78
N ALA A 269 -1.21 -17.37 -9.28
CA ALA A 269 -1.29 -16.75 -7.95
C ALA A 269 -2.36 -15.65 -7.81
N ILE A 270 -2.84 -15.08 -8.92
CA ILE A 270 -3.92 -14.08 -8.97
C ILE A 270 -5.30 -14.72 -9.18
N GLN A 271 -5.38 -15.80 -9.95
CA GLN A 271 -6.63 -16.56 -10.17
C GLN A 271 -7.14 -17.28 -8.89
N ASN A 272 -6.32 -17.34 -7.84
CA ASN A 272 -6.63 -17.97 -6.55
C ASN A 272 -6.69 -16.92 -5.40
N VAL A 273 -7.26 -15.74 -5.64
CA VAL A 273 -7.38 -14.61 -4.68
C VAL A 273 -8.84 -14.32 -4.34
#